data_AF-A0AA97NNK1-F1
#
_entry.id   AF-A0AA97NNK1-F1
#
_cell.length_a   1.000
_cell.length_b   1.000
_cell.length_c   1.000
_cell.angle_alpha   90.00
_cell.angle_beta   90.00
_cell.angle_gamma   90.00
#
_symmetry.space_group_name_H-M   'P 1'
#
loop_
_entity.id
_entity.type
_entity.pdbx_description
1 polymer ?
#
loop_
_entity_poly.entity_id
_entity_poly.type
_entity_poly.pdbx_seq_one_letter_code
_entity_poly.pdbx_strand_id
1 'polypeptide(L)'
;MARSQCNKKKTRRLRSTTAISPESSFGLRISATNSQVPSIITTRSNSLVTHHTGTFALSTMTNNYENAEAQQATAAEMCQAAQGMLRQVLEQNEQLSKLAGAVCQTTEVVELANALVTAIQRAVHHHQHADGMAFAIANECVAELREQVRKAIRAAVEAAPEFVLEEADEKESLDLLEAILEDVFAEDALVLVQKTE
;
A
#
# COMPACT_ATOMS: atom_id res chain seq x y z
N MET A 1 22.00 -52.01 41.74
CA MET A 1 23.20 -51.48 41.05
C MET A 1 22.83 -50.19 40.33
N ALA A 2 23.67 -49.14 40.49
CA ALA A 2 23.83 -47.88 39.71
C ALA A 2 22.57 -47.05 39.34
N ARG A 3 22.30 -45.89 39.98
CA ARG A 3 22.87 -44.52 39.84
C ARG A 3 22.37 -43.76 38.58
N SER A 4 21.57 -42.69 38.76
CA SER A 4 21.97 -41.25 38.73
C SER A 4 22.00 -40.70 37.28
N GLN A 5 21.28 -39.66 36.85
CA GLN A 5 21.15 -38.29 37.40
C GLN A 5 19.91 -37.60 36.80
N CYS A 6 19.22 -36.73 37.57
CA CYS A 6 18.53 -35.57 36.99
C CYS A 6 18.78 -34.36 37.90
N ASN A 7 19.21 -33.27 37.26
CA ASN A 7 19.93 -32.16 37.86
C ASN A 7 18.97 -31.14 38.49
N LYS A 8 19.37 -30.62 39.67
CA LYS A 8 18.80 -29.43 40.31
C LYS A 8 19.35 -28.15 39.64
N LYS A 9 18.52 -27.09 39.60
CA LYS A 9 18.80 -25.62 39.66
C LYS A 9 17.96 -24.90 38.58
N LYS A 10 17.39 -23.70 38.78
CA LYS A 10 17.51 -22.70 39.85
C LYS A 10 16.30 -21.77 39.78
N THR A 11 15.83 -21.38 40.95
CA THR A 11 14.77 -20.41 41.21
C THR A 11 15.11 -19.00 40.71
N ARG A 12 14.10 -18.42 40.06
CA ARG A 12 13.75 -17.01 39.86
C ARG A 12 14.39 -16.07 40.89
N ARG A 13 15.20 -15.11 40.43
CA ARG A 13 15.59 -13.92 41.20
C ARG A 13 15.17 -12.67 40.45
N LEU A 14 14.19 -11.98 41.03
CA LEU A 14 13.84 -10.58 40.80
C LEU A 14 14.96 -9.68 41.37
N ARG A 15 15.35 -8.66 40.60
CA ARG A 15 15.99 -7.41 41.05
C ARG A 15 15.44 -6.32 40.12
N SER A 16 14.52 -5.46 40.57
CA SER A 16 14.71 -4.24 41.36
C SER A 16 15.41 -3.09 40.62
N THR A 17 14.56 -2.14 40.20
CA THR A 17 14.61 -0.68 40.45
C THR A 17 15.79 0.14 39.96
N THR A 18 15.50 1.08 39.06
CA THR A 18 15.88 2.53 39.06
C THR A 18 15.44 3.12 37.70
N ALA A 19 15.04 4.37 37.51
CA ALA A 19 14.64 5.49 38.35
C ALA A 19 13.89 6.43 37.38
N ILE A 20 12.79 7.03 37.84
CA ILE A 20 12.11 8.12 37.14
C ILE A 20 12.84 9.41 37.51
N SER A 21 13.24 10.19 36.51
CA SER A 21 13.39 11.65 36.65
C SER A 21 12.91 12.36 35.38
N PRO A 22 12.22 13.50 35.51
CA PRO A 22 11.59 14.26 34.44
C PRO A 22 12.53 15.32 33.86
N GLU A 23 12.02 16.09 32.90
CA GLU A 23 12.57 17.27 32.22
C GLU A 23 13.10 17.03 30.81
N SER A 24 12.31 17.45 29.82
CA SER A 24 12.77 18.48 28.88
C SER A 24 11.59 18.93 28.01
N SER A 25 11.05 20.09 28.39
CA SER A 25 10.06 20.86 27.66
C SER A 25 10.73 21.50 26.44
N PHE A 26 10.51 20.96 25.23
CA PHE A 26 10.90 21.66 24.01
C PHE A 26 9.80 22.64 23.61
N GLY A 27 9.99 23.89 24.05
CA GLY A 27 9.26 25.06 23.56
C GLY A 27 9.76 25.45 22.17
N LEU A 28 8.85 25.45 21.19
CA LEU A 28 9.05 26.08 19.88
C LEU A 28 9.06 27.61 20.04
N ARG A 29 10.25 28.21 19.92
CA ARG A 29 10.42 29.66 19.71
C ARG A 29 10.31 29.95 18.22
N ILE A 30 9.28 30.67 17.82
CA ILE A 30 9.18 31.29 16.50
C ILE A 30 9.93 32.62 16.56
N SER A 31 11.07 32.70 15.90
CA SER A 31 11.77 33.97 15.65
C SER A 31 11.26 34.56 14.35
N ALA A 32 10.64 35.72 14.46
CA ALA A 32 10.29 36.58 13.34
C ALA A 32 11.56 37.20 12.74
N THR A 33 11.71 37.12 11.41
CA THR A 33 12.57 38.05 10.66
C THR A 33 11.77 38.64 9.50
N ASN A 34 11.41 39.89 9.73
CA ASN A 34 10.95 40.91 8.80
C ASN A 34 12.01 41.16 7.71
N SER A 35 11.62 41.18 6.42
CA SER A 35 12.34 41.96 5.41
C SER A 35 11.49 42.24 4.16
N GLN A 36 10.99 43.47 4.11
CA GLN A 36 10.99 44.40 2.97
C GLN A 36 10.26 44.05 1.64
N VAL A 37 9.26 44.90 1.40
CA VAL A 37 8.53 45.21 0.17
C VAL A 37 9.44 45.90 -0.87
N PRO A 38 9.10 45.89 -2.17
CA PRO A 38 8.62 47.16 -2.73
C PRO A 38 7.35 47.03 -3.59
N SER A 39 6.55 48.08 -3.48
CA SER A 39 5.29 48.36 -4.14
C SER A 39 5.45 48.65 -5.63
N ILE A 40 4.54 48.18 -6.47
CA ILE A 40 4.19 48.88 -7.72
C ILE A 40 2.66 48.93 -7.83
N ILE A 41 2.14 50.13 -7.60
CA ILE A 41 0.82 50.57 -8.03
C ILE A 41 0.96 50.96 -9.50
N THR A 42 0.21 50.32 -10.40
CA THR A 42 -0.08 50.88 -11.73
C THR A 42 -1.60 50.96 -11.91
N THR A 43 -2.03 52.17 -12.19
CA THR A 43 -3.40 52.67 -12.33
C THR A 43 -4.09 52.24 -13.64
N ARG A 44 -5.42 52.09 -13.51
CA ARG A 44 -6.50 52.40 -14.48
C ARG A 44 -6.58 51.59 -15.78
N SER A 45 -7.72 50.92 -15.95
CA SER A 45 -8.67 51.21 -17.05
C SER A 45 -10.06 50.67 -16.72
N ASN A 46 -11.05 51.58 -16.72
CA ASN A 46 -12.47 51.25 -16.83
C ASN A 46 -12.74 50.82 -18.28
N SER A 47 -13.44 49.70 -18.47
CA SER A 47 -14.28 49.46 -19.66
C SER A 47 -15.26 48.34 -19.30
N LEU A 48 -16.49 48.72 -18.96
CA LEU A 48 -17.70 48.49 -19.77
C LEU A 48 -18.12 47.00 -19.88
N VAL A 49 -19.22 46.72 -19.17
CA VAL A 49 -20.36 45.87 -19.53
C VAL A 49 -20.10 44.84 -20.63
N THR A 50 -20.07 43.58 -20.24
CA THR A 50 -20.49 42.47 -21.10
C THR A 50 -21.40 41.54 -20.33
N HIS A 51 -22.41 41.06 -21.04
CA HIS A 51 -23.62 40.43 -20.54
C HIS A 51 -23.31 39.19 -19.68
N HIS A 52 -24.04 39.05 -18.57
CA HIS A 52 -24.23 37.77 -17.88
C HIS A 52 -24.98 36.82 -18.81
N THR A 53 -24.28 36.17 -19.73
CA THR A 53 -24.63 34.80 -20.11
C THR A 53 -24.03 33.92 -19.05
N GLY A 54 -24.86 33.48 -18.11
CA GLY A 54 -24.51 32.43 -17.16
C GLY A 54 -24.17 31.17 -17.95
N THR A 55 -22.89 31.02 -18.27
CA THR A 55 -22.32 29.71 -18.57
C THR A 55 -22.39 28.96 -17.24
N PHE A 56 -23.45 28.17 -17.06
CA PHE A 56 -23.39 27.04 -16.16
C PHE A 56 -22.23 26.20 -16.69
N ALA A 57 -21.06 26.34 -16.08
CA ALA A 57 -20.04 25.31 -16.17
C ALA A 57 -20.73 24.07 -15.59
N LEU A 58 -21.18 23.19 -16.48
CA LEU A 58 -21.50 21.83 -16.12
C LEU A 58 -20.17 21.29 -15.59
N SER A 59 -19.97 21.33 -14.27
CA SER A 59 -18.91 20.56 -13.63
C SER A 59 -19.21 19.12 -13.99
N THR A 60 -18.60 18.65 -15.07
CA THR A 60 -18.61 17.25 -15.43
C THR A 60 -18.09 16.54 -14.19
N MET A 61 -18.97 15.79 -13.52
CA MET A 61 -18.58 14.84 -12.50
C MET A 61 -17.72 13.79 -13.19
N THR A 62 -16.45 14.09 -13.40
CA THR A 62 -15.45 13.12 -13.83
C THR A 62 -15.26 12.18 -12.66
N ASN A 63 -15.65 10.93 -12.84
CA ASN A 63 -15.40 9.91 -11.85
C ASN A 63 -13.88 9.71 -11.74
N ASN A 64 -13.35 9.62 -10.53
CA ASN A 64 -11.90 9.56 -10.29
C ASN A 64 -11.25 8.35 -10.99
N TYR A 65 -11.98 7.26 -11.19
CA TYR A 65 -11.49 6.07 -11.93
C TYR A 65 -11.15 6.34 -13.40
N GLU A 66 -11.59 7.43 -14.03
CA GLU A 66 -11.20 7.81 -15.40
C GLU A 66 -9.92 8.66 -15.43
N ASN A 67 -9.49 9.17 -14.27
CA ASN A 67 -8.28 9.97 -14.14
C ASN A 67 -7.05 9.06 -13.95
N ALA A 68 -6.11 9.11 -14.89
CA ALA A 68 -4.87 8.33 -14.85
C ALA A 68 -4.02 8.61 -13.59
N GLU A 69 -4.00 9.85 -13.08
CA GLU A 69 -3.28 10.18 -11.85
C GLU A 69 -3.93 9.53 -10.63
N ALA A 70 -5.27 9.49 -10.57
CA ALA A 70 -6.00 8.83 -9.49
C ALA A 70 -5.85 7.30 -9.56
N GLN A 71 -5.86 6.72 -10.76
CA GLN A 71 -5.54 5.30 -10.96
C GLN A 71 -4.13 4.96 -10.47
N GLN A 72 -3.13 5.80 -10.80
CA GLN A 72 -1.75 5.62 -10.35
C GLN A 72 -1.61 5.74 -8.84
N ALA A 73 -2.26 6.74 -8.22
CA ALA A 73 -2.25 6.89 -6.77
C ALA A 73 -2.88 5.67 -6.07
N THR A 74 -4.04 5.22 -6.56
CA THR A 74 -4.73 4.04 -6.01
C THR A 74 -3.88 2.78 -6.15
N ALA A 75 -3.28 2.55 -7.32
CA ALA A 75 -2.38 1.41 -7.54
C ALA A 75 -1.16 1.47 -6.62
N ALA A 76 -0.63 2.66 -6.32
CA ALA A 76 0.48 2.82 -5.39
C ALA A 76 0.09 2.51 -3.94
N GLU A 77 -1.10 2.92 -3.50
CA GLU A 77 -1.66 2.59 -2.19
C GLU A 77 -1.89 1.08 -2.05
N MET A 78 -2.55 0.46 -3.03
CA MET A 78 -2.75 -1.00 -3.10
C MET A 78 -1.40 -1.74 -3.10
N CYS A 79 -0.40 -1.25 -3.83
CA CYS A 79 0.94 -1.83 -3.85
C CYS A 79 1.60 -1.81 -2.46
N GLN A 80 1.52 -0.68 -1.75
CA GLN A 80 2.06 -0.57 -0.39
C GLN A 80 1.35 -1.51 0.58
N ALA A 81 0.03 -1.59 0.52
CA ALA A 81 -0.76 -2.50 1.33
C ALA A 81 -0.39 -3.97 1.05
N ALA A 82 -0.32 -4.35 -0.22
CA ALA A 82 0.07 -5.67 -0.67
C ALA A 82 1.47 -6.07 -0.20
N GLN A 83 2.46 -5.19 -0.31
CA GLN A 83 3.83 -5.45 0.16
C GLN A 83 3.88 -5.66 1.68
N GLY A 84 3.13 -4.86 2.43
CA GLY A 84 3.00 -5.01 3.89
C GLY A 84 2.42 -6.36 4.31
N MET A 85 1.45 -6.88 3.55
CA MET A 85 0.79 -8.16 3.82
C MET A 85 1.58 -9.35 3.28
N LEU A 86 2.19 -9.23 2.10
CA LEU A 86 2.96 -10.28 1.44
C LEU A 86 4.04 -10.83 2.38
N ARG A 87 4.82 -9.95 3.00
CA ARG A 87 5.85 -10.35 3.94
C ARG A 87 5.27 -11.14 5.12
N GLN A 88 4.17 -10.66 5.69
CA GLN A 88 3.53 -11.31 6.84
C GLN A 88 2.99 -12.70 6.49
N VAL A 89 2.44 -12.87 5.29
CA VAL A 89 1.92 -14.17 4.84
C VAL A 89 3.04 -15.15 4.56
N LEU A 90 4.10 -14.73 3.86
CA LEU A 90 5.25 -15.60 3.59
C LEU A 90 5.97 -16.02 4.87
N GLU A 91 6.05 -15.14 5.88
CA GLU A 91 6.65 -15.44 7.18
C GLU A 91 5.82 -16.43 8.01
N GLN A 92 4.53 -16.62 7.72
CA GLN A 92 3.68 -17.62 8.39
C GLN A 92 3.92 -19.05 7.89
N ASN A 93 4.44 -19.22 6.67
CA ASN A 93 4.82 -20.53 6.15
C ASN A 93 6.31 -20.80 6.40
N GLU A 94 6.64 -21.89 7.10
CA GLU A 94 8.02 -22.20 7.51
C GLU A 94 8.99 -22.36 6.32
N GLN A 95 8.50 -22.83 5.17
CA GLN A 95 9.32 -22.96 3.97
C GLN A 95 9.50 -21.60 3.29
N LEU A 96 8.40 -20.90 3.02
CA LEU A 96 8.45 -19.62 2.30
C LEU A 96 9.08 -18.49 3.12
N SER A 97 9.09 -18.57 4.45
CA SER A 97 9.75 -17.58 5.32
C SER A 97 11.23 -17.39 4.98
N LYS A 98 11.90 -18.45 4.51
CA LYS A 98 13.32 -18.40 4.07
C LYS A 98 13.50 -17.65 2.76
N LEU A 99 12.45 -17.59 1.93
CA LEU A 99 12.42 -16.90 0.64
C LEU A 99 11.79 -15.50 0.73
N ALA A 100 11.09 -15.17 1.82
CA ALA A 100 10.31 -13.94 1.97
C ALA A 100 11.12 -12.68 1.61
N GLY A 101 12.38 -12.59 2.04
CA GLY A 101 13.24 -11.44 1.68
C GLY A 101 13.50 -11.31 0.18
N ALA A 102 13.76 -12.43 -0.51
CA ALA A 102 14.01 -12.43 -1.96
C ALA A 102 12.72 -12.13 -2.73
N VAL A 103 11.60 -12.75 -2.33
CA VAL A 103 10.29 -12.51 -2.95
C VAL A 103 9.90 -11.04 -2.81
N CYS A 104 9.99 -10.47 -1.59
CA CYS A 104 9.70 -9.07 -1.34
C CYS A 104 10.56 -8.14 -2.20
N GLN A 105 11.88 -8.36 -2.29
CA GLN A 105 12.76 -7.55 -3.14
C GLN A 105 12.36 -7.58 -4.62
N THR A 106 11.89 -8.73 -5.10
CA THR A 106 11.45 -8.88 -6.50
C THR A 106 10.11 -8.16 -6.74
N THR A 107 9.24 -8.12 -5.73
CA THR A 107 7.94 -7.45 -5.77
C THR A 107 7.95 -5.98 -5.35
N GLU A 108 9.05 -5.50 -4.73
CA GLU A 108 9.26 -4.11 -4.31
C GLU A 108 9.54 -3.17 -5.50
N VAL A 109 9.76 -3.73 -6.68
CA VAL A 109 10.07 -2.97 -7.89
C VAL A 109 8.83 -2.19 -8.37
N VAL A 110 9.07 -1.02 -8.97
CA VAL A 110 8.09 -0.19 -9.71
C VAL A 110 7.17 -1.01 -10.65
N GLU A 111 7.63 -2.18 -11.06
CA GLU A 111 6.90 -3.15 -11.88
C GLU A 111 5.56 -3.59 -11.26
N LEU A 112 5.47 -3.79 -9.94
CA LEU A 112 4.20 -4.21 -9.32
C LEU A 112 3.15 -3.10 -9.38
N ALA A 113 3.52 -1.86 -9.04
CA ALA A 113 2.60 -0.72 -9.14
C ALA A 113 2.11 -0.53 -10.58
N ASN A 114 2.99 -0.67 -11.58
CA ASN A 114 2.60 -0.59 -12.99
C ASN A 114 1.67 -1.73 -13.43
N ALA A 115 1.90 -2.95 -12.93
CA ALA A 115 1.02 -4.08 -13.18
C ALA A 115 -0.38 -3.83 -12.59
N LEU A 116 -0.45 -3.30 -11.38
CA LEU A 116 -1.72 -2.91 -10.74
C LEU A 116 -2.43 -1.80 -11.51
N VAL A 117 -1.73 -0.75 -11.97
CA VAL A 117 -2.33 0.28 -12.85
C VAL A 117 -2.94 -0.35 -14.11
N THR A 118 -2.22 -1.30 -14.72
CA THR A 118 -2.71 -2.01 -15.91
C THR A 118 -3.96 -2.83 -15.60
N ALA A 119 -4.02 -3.47 -14.42
CA ALA A 119 -5.19 -4.20 -13.95
C ALA A 119 -6.39 -3.26 -13.69
N ILE A 120 -6.18 -2.10 -13.07
CA ILE A 120 -7.22 -1.06 -12.90
C ILE A 120 -7.74 -0.62 -14.28
N GLN A 121 -6.86 -0.32 -15.23
CA GLN A 121 -7.25 0.11 -16.57
C GLN A 121 -8.04 -0.96 -17.32
N ARG A 122 -7.63 -2.23 -17.18
CA ARG A 122 -8.35 -3.39 -17.72
C ARG A 122 -9.75 -3.47 -17.11
N ALA A 123 -9.86 -3.44 -15.79
CA ALA A 123 -11.15 -3.46 -15.08
C ALA A 123 -12.05 -2.30 -15.51
N VAL A 124 -11.53 -1.06 -15.52
CA VAL A 124 -12.27 0.14 -15.94
C VAL A 124 -12.76 -0.01 -17.37
N HIS A 125 -11.91 -0.48 -18.30
CA HIS A 125 -12.30 -0.68 -19.69
C HIS A 125 -13.42 -1.73 -19.85
N HIS A 126 -13.39 -2.81 -19.08
CA HIS A 126 -14.40 -3.87 -19.15
C HIS A 126 -15.69 -3.56 -18.40
N HIS A 127 -15.64 -2.71 -17.38
CA HIS A 127 -16.75 -2.48 -16.44
C HIS A 127 -17.25 -1.03 -16.41
N GLN A 128 -16.99 -0.22 -17.46
CA GLN A 128 -17.25 1.24 -17.58
C GLN A 128 -18.60 1.75 -16.99
N HIS A 129 -19.63 0.91 -16.92
CA HIS A 129 -20.97 1.27 -16.44
C HIS A 129 -21.56 0.29 -15.40
N ALA A 130 -20.73 -0.54 -14.77
CA ALA A 130 -21.22 -1.56 -13.84
C ALA A 130 -21.37 -1.02 -12.41
N ASP A 131 -22.52 -1.29 -11.78
CA ASP A 131 -22.74 -1.24 -10.34
C ASP A 131 -21.90 -2.35 -9.68
N GLY A 132 -20.59 -2.12 -9.58
CA GLY A 132 -19.61 -3.13 -9.21
C GLY A 132 -18.18 -2.86 -9.69
N MET A 133 -17.90 -1.69 -10.27
CA MET A 133 -16.57 -1.31 -10.75
C MET A 133 -15.47 -1.48 -9.68
N ALA A 134 -15.74 -1.07 -8.43
CA ALA A 134 -14.75 -1.20 -7.35
C ALA A 134 -14.37 -2.66 -7.09
N PHE A 135 -15.37 -3.56 -7.08
CA PHE A 135 -15.15 -5.00 -6.94
C PHE A 135 -14.41 -5.59 -8.15
N ALA A 136 -14.74 -5.15 -9.37
CA ALA A 136 -14.03 -5.58 -10.57
C ALA A 136 -12.56 -5.13 -10.56
N ILE A 137 -12.29 -3.89 -10.15
CA ILE A 137 -10.93 -3.37 -9.96
C ILE A 137 -10.18 -4.21 -8.92
N ALA A 138 -10.77 -4.42 -7.74
CA ALA A 138 -10.15 -5.20 -6.67
C ALA A 138 -9.79 -6.61 -7.14
N ASN A 139 -10.72 -7.33 -7.77
CA ASN A 139 -10.47 -8.69 -8.26
C ASN A 139 -9.36 -8.76 -9.31
N GLU A 140 -9.37 -7.83 -10.28
CA GLU A 140 -8.33 -7.77 -11.30
C GLU A 140 -6.95 -7.47 -10.70
N CYS A 141 -6.89 -6.57 -9.72
CA CYS A 141 -5.68 -6.24 -8.99
C CYS A 141 -5.18 -7.39 -8.10
N VAL A 142 -6.06 -8.11 -7.40
CA VAL A 142 -5.72 -9.28 -6.60
C VAL A 142 -5.20 -10.41 -7.49
N ALA A 143 -5.87 -10.69 -8.60
CA ALA A 143 -5.44 -11.70 -9.56
C ALA A 143 -4.07 -11.38 -10.16
N GLU A 144 -3.84 -10.13 -10.54
CA GLU A 144 -2.55 -9.67 -11.07
C GLU A 144 -1.45 -9.81 -10.00
N LEU A 145 -1.68 -9.33 -8.79
CA LEU A 145 -0.72 -9.46 -7.68
C LEU A 145 -0.38 -10.92 -7.40
N ARG A 146 -1.40 -11.80 -7.33
CA ARG A 146 -1.19 -13.23 -7.09
C ARG A 146 -0.26 -13.84 -8.13
N GLU A 147 -0.43 -13.48 -9.40
CA GLU A 147 0.45 -13.95 -10.48
C GLU A 147 1.87 -13.39 -10.37
N GLN A 148 2.03 -12.11 -10.02
CA GLN A 148 3.35 -11.52 -9.81
C GLN A 148 4.09 -12.15 -8.62
N VAL A 149 3.40 -12.37 -7.50
CA VAL A 149 3.97 -13.04 -6.32
C VAL A 149 4.34 -14.49 -6.65
N ARG A 150 3.48 -15.22 -7.36
CA ARG A 150 3.80 -16.57 -7.83
C ARG A 150 5.09 -16.60 -8.65
N LYS A 151 5.23 -15.70 -9.62
CA LYS A 151 6.45 -15.57 -10.42
C LYS A 151 7.68 -15.26 -9.57
N ALA A 152 7.54 -14.35 -8.60
CA ALA A 152 8.62 -14.00 -7.68
C ALA A 152 9.03 -15.17 -6.77
N ILE A 153 8.08 -15.95 -6.25
CA ILE A 153 8.35 -17.17 -5.49
C ILE A 153 9.15 -18.16 -6.35
N ARG A 154 8.69 -18.44 -7.57
CA ARG A 154 9.36 -19.39 -8.47
C ARG A 154 10.76 -18.93 -8.85
N ALA A 155 10.95 -17.65 -9.15
CA ALA A 155 12.27 -17.08 -9.41
C ALA A 155 13.20 -17.19 -8.18
N ALA A 156 12.67 -16.98 -6.97
CA ALA A 156 13.44 -17.15 -5.74
C ALA A 156 13.83 -18.62 -5.47
N VAL A 157 12.94 -19.57 -5.79
CA VAL A 157 13.24 -21.01 -5.72
C VAL A 157 14.30 -21.41 -6.73
N GLU A 158 14.20 -20.93 -7.99
CA GLU A 158 15.21 -21.20 -9.02
C GLU A 158 16.60 -20.67 -8.63
N ALA A 159 16.66 -19.54 -7.92
CA ALA A 159 17.88 -18.97 -7.39
C ALA A 159 18.43 -19.71 -6.14
N ALA A 160 17.62 -20.58 -5.52
CA ALA A 160 17.95 -21.33 -4.31
C ALA A 160 17.90 -22.85 -4.59
N PRO A 161 18.88 -23.43 -5.30
CA PRO A 161 18.82 -24.81 -5.80
C PRO A 161 18.74 -25.91 -4.73
N GLU A 162 19.03 -25.60 -3.46
CA GLU A 162 18.88 -26.53 -2.33
C GLU A 162 17.49 -26.49 -1.69
N PHE A 163 16.64 -25.54 -2.11
CA PHE A 163 15.30 -25.36 -1.59
C PHE A 163 14.30 -26.18 -2.39
N VAL A 164 13.48 -26.98 -1.69
CA VAL A 164 12.38 -27.73 -2.30
C VAL A 164 11.08 -27.11 -1.82
N LEU A 165 10.36 -26.46 -2.74
CA LEU A 165 9.03 -25.91 -2.48
C LEU A 165 7.98 -26.95 -2.86
N GLU A 166 7.07 -27.28 -1.93
CA GLU A 166 5.89 -28.05 -2.26
C GLU A 166 4.84 -27.14 -2.89
N GLU A 167 4.17 -27.60 -3.96
CA GLU A 167 3.11 -26.82 -4.62
C GLU A 167 1.95 -26.47 -3.66
N ALA A 168 1.72 -27.30 -2.64
CA ALA A 168 0.72 -27.06 -1.61
C ALA A 168 1.06 -25.82 -0.76
N ASP A 169 2.33 -25.66 -0.36
CA ASP A 169 2.81 -24.52 0.43
C ASP A 169 2.69 -23.20 -0.36
N GLU A 170 3.07 -23.22 -1.65
CA GLU A 170 2.89 -22.09 -2.57
C GLU A 170 1.41 -21.72 -2.65
N LYS A 171 0.55 -22.70 -2.92
CA LYS A 171 -0.87 -22.48 -3.13
C LYS A 171 -1.55 -21.94 -1.88
N GLU A 172 -1.34 -22.55 -0.72
CA GLU A 172 -1.98 -22.16 0.54
C GLU A 172 -1.61 -20.72 0.91
N SER A 173 -0.34 -20.34 0.75
CA SER A 173 0.12 -18.99 1.08
C SER A 173 -0.42 -17.96 0.08
N LEU A 174 -0.53 -18.30 -1.20
CA LEU A 174 -1.17 -17.43 -2.20
C LEU A 174 -2.68 -17.29 -1.98
N ASP A 175 -3.38 -18.37 -1.62
CA ASP A 175 -4.81 -18.36 -1.31
C ASP A 175 -5.09 -17.51 -0.05
N LEU A 176 -4.23 -17.59 0.97
CA LEU A 176 -4.31 -16.73 2.16
C LEU A 176 -4.06 -15.26 1.83
N LEU A 177 -3.06 -14.97 0.99
CA LEU A 177 -2.77 -13.60 0.56
C LEU A 177 -3.93 -12.98 -0.21
N GLU A 178 -4.52 -13.74 -1.14
CA GLU A 178 -5.71 -13.34 -1.89
C GLU A 178 -6.87 -13.02 -0.95
N ALA A 179 -7.20 -13.92 -0.02
CA ALA A 179 -8.30 -13.72 0.92
C ALA A 179 -8.13 -12.47 1.80
N ILE A 180 -6.90 -12.13 2.18
CA ILE A 180 -6.62 -10.91 2.97
C ILE A 180 -6.78 -9.65 2.12
N LEU A 181 -6.37 -9.71 0.85
CA LEU A 181 -6.30 -8.53 -0.01
C LEU A 181 -7.59 -8.23 -0.74
N GLU A 182 -8.50 -9.19 -0.89
CA GLU A 182 -9.84 -8.96 -1.46
C GLU A 182 -10.55 -7.79 -0.74
N ASP A 183 -10.58 -7.82 0.59
CA ASP A 183 -11.24 -6.77 1.39
C ASP A 183 -10.48 -5.44 1.31
N VAL A 184 -9.14 -5.48 1.44
CA VAL A 184 -8.30 -4.27 1.42
C VAL A 184 -8.39 -3.55 0.07
N PHE A 185 -8.26 -4.30 -1.04
CA PHE A 185 -8.32 -3.72 -2.37
C PHE A 185 -9.74 -3.25 -2.71
N ALA A 186 -10.79 -3.89 -2.19
CA ALA A 186 -12.14 -3.39 -2.35
C ALA A 186 -12.34 -2.02 -1.70
N GLU A 187 -11.77 -1.79 -0.51
CA GLU A 187 -11.79 -0.48 0.15
C GLU A 187 -11.06 0.60 -0.66
N ASP A 188 -9.83 0.32 -1.10
CA ASP A 188 -9.05 1.25 -1.93
C ASP A 188 -9.74 1.54 -3.28
N ALA A 189 -10.30 0.52 -3.91
CA ALA A 189 -11.03 0.66 -5.17
C ALA A 189 -12.33 1.46 -4.99
N LEU A 190 -13.00 1.36 -3.83
CA LEU A 190 -14.17 2.17 -3.54
C LEU A 190 -13.82 3.66 -3.48
N VAL A 191 -12.66 4.03 -2.92
CA VAL A 191 -12.20 5.44 -2.91
C VAL A 191 -12.02 5.96 -4.33
N LEU A 192 -11.44 5.14 -5.23
CA LEU A 192 -11.25 5.51 -6.64
C LEU A 192 -12.58 5.66 -7.40
N VAL A 193 -13.60 4.89 -7.05
CA VAL A 193 -14.90 4.90 -7.75
C VAL A 193 -15.88 5.91 -7.12
N GLN A 194 -15.73 6.23 -5.85
CA GLN A 194 -16.56 7.21 -5.17
C GLN A 194 -16.38 8.62 -5.76
N LYS A 195 -17.49 9.34 -5.88
CA LYS A 195 -17.50 10.74 -6.29
C LYS A 195 -17.07 11.58 -5.08
N THR A 196 -15.93 12.25 -5.16
CA THR A 196 -15.58 13.31 -4.23
C THR A 196 -16.45 14.54 -4.54
N GLU A 197 -17.23 14.98 -3.55
CA GLU A 197 -18.11 16.15 -3.61
C GLU A 197 -17.37 17.48 -3.75
#